data_AF-A0ABD3WUY9-F1
#
_entry.id   AF-A0ABD3WUY9-F1
#
_cell.length_a   1.000
_cell.length_b   1.000
_cell.length_c   1.000
_cell.angle_alpha   90.00
_cell.angle_beta   90.00
_cell.angle_gamma   90.00
#
_symmetry.space_group_name_H-M   'P 1'
#
loop_
_entity.id
_entity.type
_entity.pdbx_description
1 polymer ?
#
loop_
_entity_poly.entity_id
_entity_poly.type
_entity_poly.pdbx_seq_one_letter_code
_entity_poly.pdbx_strand_id
1 'polypeptide(L)'
;MDSFRAHITDDVKKQLRRGNVVPAIIPGGCTSKLQPLDVSINKPVKSYLRRSWTEYIRDATNALQSSDETSNGRIKTASKQIVLDWVINAMDTLKEKRAMIVKSFKVCGISVNLSGSENALIRNDNELNTMDDDSDTEFEGFSPEDLKTAMDKLLETE
;
A
#
# COMPACT_ATOMS: atom_id res chain seq x y z
N MET A 1 0.96 0.92 17.43
CA MET A 1 0.76 2.28 16.88
C MET A 1 2.12 2.96 16.78
N ASP A 2 2.36 3.84 15.81
CA ASP A 2 3.66 4.52 15.73
C ASP A 2 3.77 5.64 16.78
N SER A 3 4.91 6.32 16.80
CA SER A 3 5.17 7.44 17.71
C SER A 3 4.67 8.80 17.19
N PHE A 4 3.75 8.81 16.22
CA PHE A 4 3.19 10.06 15.71
C PHE A 4 2.47 10.85 16.81
N ARG A 5 2.71 12.16 16.89
CA ARG A 5 2.23 12.99 18.01
C ARG A 5 0.72 12.94 18.22
N ALA A 6 -0.06 12.86 17.14
CA ALA A 6 -1.52 12.77 17.22
C ALA A 6 -2.00 11.47 17.90
N HIS A 7 -1.21 10.40 17.81
CA HIS A 7 -1.53 9.09 18.39
C HIS A 7 -1.27 9.02 19.91
N ILE A 8 -0.46 9.93 20.47
CA ILE A 8 -0.01 9.87 21.88
C ILE A 8 -0.71 10.95 22.74
N THR A 9 -1.72 11.63 22.21
CA THR A 9 -2.49 12.64 22.95
C THR A 9 -3.26 12.00 24.11
N ASP A 10 -3.52 12.79 25.16
CA ASP A 10 -4.24 12.29 26.34
C ASP A 10 -5.69 11.90 26.02
N ASP A 11 -6.31 12.58 25.05
CA ASP A 11 -7.63 12.24 24.54
C ASP A 11 -7.64 10.86 23.87
N VAL A 12 -6.67 10.58 22.99
CA VAL A 12 -6.54 9.25 22.36
C VAL A 12 -6.31 8.18 23.42
N LYS A 13 -5.38 8.40 24.36
CA LYS A 13 -5.13 7.45 25.46
C LYS A 13 -6.38 7.23 26.32
N LYS A 14 -7.17 8.27 26.58
CA LYS A 14 -8.42 8.18 27.35
C LYS A 14 -9.46 7.34 26.62
N GLN A 15 -9.60 7.50 25.31
CA GLN A 15 -10.50 6.68 24.50
C GLN A 15 -10.05 5.21 24.45
N LEU A 16 -8.76 4.95 24.26
CA LEU A 16 -8.21 3.59 24.28
C LEU A 16 -8.47 2.90 25.63
N ARG A 17 -8.25 3.60 26.76
CA ARG A 17 -8.56 3.05 28.09
C ARG A 17 -10.05 2.73 28.28
N ARG A 18 -10.95 3.58 27.77
CA ARG A 18 -12.40 3.30 27.80
C ARG A 18 -12.77 2.03 27.03
N GLY A 19 -12.02 1.71 25.98
CA GLY A 19 -12.16 0.49 25.20
C GLY A 19 -11.37 -0.71 25.73
N ASN A 20 -10.77 -0.63 26.92
CA ASN A 20 -9.88 -1.66 27.48
C ASN A 20 -8.67 -2.00 26.57
N VAL A 21 -8.19 -1.01 25.81
CA VAL A 21 -7.02 -1.17 24.92
C VAL A 21 -5.79 -0.54 25.57
N VAL A 22 -4.72 -1.33 25.68
CA VAL A 22 -3.39 -0.86 26.09
C VAL A 22 -2.55 -0.59 24.83
N PRO A 23 -2.18 0.68 24.54
CA PRO A 23 -1.39 0.97 23.35
C PRO A 23 0.07 0.53 23.50
N ALA A 24 0.56 -0.24 22.54
CA ALA A 24 1.99 -0.42 22.31
C ALA A 24 2.50 0.64 21.32
N ILE A 25 3.29 1.59 21.82
CA ILE A 25 3.90 2.66 21.01
C ILE A 25 5.23 2.17 20.46
N ILE A 26 5.38 2.19 19.14
CA ILE A 26 6.59 1.77 18.45
C ILE A 26 7.56 2.95 18.36
N PRO A 27 8.83 2.79 18.79
CA PRO A 27 9.84 3.83 18.65
C PRO A 27 10.07 4.25 17.19
N GLY A 28 10.53 5.48 16.99
CA GLY A 28 10.92 5.97 15.67
C GLY A 28 11.94 5.05 14.99
N GLY A 29 11.81 4.87 13.68
CA GLY A 29 12.70 3.99 12.89
C GLY A 29 12.50 2.49 13.10
N CYS A 30 11.54 2.07 13.93
CA CYS A 30 11.26 0.65 14.18
C CYS A 30 10.00 0.12 13.49
N THR A 31 9.29 0.94 12.72
CA THR A 31 7.99 0.53 12.14
C THR A 31 8.15 -0.61 11.13
N SER A 32 9.19 -0.56 10.29
CA SER A 32 9.56 -1.63 9.34
C SER A 32 9.93 -2.98 9.98
N LYS A 33 10.03 -3.05 11.31
CA LYS A 33 10.38 -4.27 12.06
C LYS A 33 9.28 -4.72 13.00
N LEU A 34 8.55 -3.76 13.59
CA LEU A 34 7.63 -4.00 14.70
C LEU A 34 6.17 -3.72 14.34
N GLN A 35 5.88 -3.22 13.14
CA GLN A 35 4.52 -2.98 12.68
C GLN A 35 4.16 -3.94 11.55
N PRO A 36 3.18 -4.85 11.76
CA PRO A 36 2.71 -5.79 10.74
C PRO A 36 2.29 -5.09 9.45
N LEU A 37 1.72 -3.88 9.60
CA LEU A 37 1.28 -3.06 8.48
C LEU A 37 2.45 -2.69 7.55
N ASP A 38 3.58 -2.24 8.10
CA ASP A 38 4.77 -1.88 7.33
C ASP A 38 5.59 -3.10 6.89
N VAL A 39 5.57 -4.19 7.68
CA VAL A 39 6.33 -5.41 7.39
C VAL A 39 5.76 -6.16 6.19
N SER A 40 4.44 -6.31 6.09
CA SER A 40 3.86 -7.14 5.03
C SER A 40 2.59 -6.61 4.40
N ILE A 41 1.73 -5.90 5.12
CA ILE A 41 0.36 -5.64 4.63
C ILE A 41 0.32 -4.45 3.66
N ASN A 42 1.18 -3.44 3.86
CA ASN A 42 1.25 -2.26 3.00
C ASN A 42 1.72 -2.59 1.59
N LYS A 43 2.59 -3.60 1.41
CA LYS A 43 3.14 -3.97 0.11
C LYS A 43 2.05 -4.42 -0.90
N PRO A 44 1.23 -5.45 -0.62
CA PRO A 44 0.17 -5.89 -1.54
C PRO A 44 -0.88 -4.81 -1.78
N VAL A 45 -1.24 -4.00 -0.77
CA VAL A 45 -2.19 -2.90 -0.97
C VAL A 45 -1.64 -1.84 -1.92
N LYS A 46 -0.38 -1.44 -1.74
CA LYS A 46 0.29 -0.48 -2.63
C LYS A 46 0.45 -1.05 -4.04
N SER A 47 0.77 -2.34 -4.16
CA SER A 47 0.88 -3.01 -5.46
C SER A 47 -0.46 -3.00 -6.21
N TYR A 48 -1.56 -3.37 -5.53
CA TYR A 48 -2.91 -3.32 -6.09
C TYR A 48 -3.28 -1.91 -6.56
N LEU A 49 -3.12 -0.90 -5.69
CA LEU A 49 -3.43 0.49 -6.01
C LEU A 49 -2.60 1.00 -7.20
N ARG A 50 -1.33 0.61 -7.29
CA ARG A 50 -0.46 0.95 -8.40
C ARG A 50 -0.95 0.32 -9.69
N ARG A 51 -1.36 -0.96 -9.68
CA ARG A 51 -1.94 -1.65 -10.85
C ARG A 51 -3.20 -0.95 -11.33
N SER A 52 -4.15 -0.67 -10.42
CA SER A 52 -5.40 0.03 -10.76
C SER A 52 -5.16 1.41 -11.34
N TRP A 53 -4.21 2.17 -10.80
CA TRP A 53 -3.80 3.46 -11.36
C TRP A 53 -3.21 3.32 -12.76
N THR A 54 -2.31 2.37 -12.98
CA THR A 54 -1.69 2.12 -14.29
C THR A 54 -2.73 1.73 -15.34
N GLU A 55 -3.68 0.85 -14.98
CA GLU A 55 -4.79 0.47 -15.85
C GLU A 55 -5.67 1.67 -16.20
N TYR A 56 -6.00 2.50 -15.22
CA TYR A 56 -6.77 3.73 -15.44
C TYR A 56 -6.09 4.69 -16.41
N ILE A 57 -4.78 4.94 -16.23
CA ILE A 57 -4.02 5.80 -17.13
C ILE A 57 -3.95 5.21 -18.54
N ARG A 58 -3.71 3.91 -18.67
CA ARG A 58 -3.69 3.22 -19.96
C ARG A 58 -5.03 3.37 -20.69
N ASP A 59 -6.13 3.07 -20.00
CA ASP A 59 -7.47 3.10 -20.60
C ASP A 59 -7.89 4.54 -20.95
N ALA A 60 -7.53 5.53 -20.11
CA ALA A 60 -7.76 6.93 -20.41
C ALA A 60 -6.92 7.42 -21.60
N THR A 61 -5.69 6.92 -21.76
CA THR A 61 -4.82 7.24 -22.91
C THR A 61 -5.39 6.66 -24.20
N ASN A 62 -5.86 5.40 -24.18
CA ASN A 62 -6.50 4.75 -25.33
C ASN A 62 -7.81 5.46 -25.73
N ALA A 63 -8.58 5.92 -24.76
CA ALA A 63 -9.81 6.67 -25.03
C ALA A 63 -9.52 8.01 -25.72
N LEU A 64 -8.45 8.72 -25.35
CA LEU A 64 -8.03 9.97 -26.00
C LEU A 64 -7.59 9.76 -27.46
N GLN A 65 -6.95 8.64 -27.76
CA GLN A 65 -6.51 8.31 -29.12
C GLN A 65 -7.67 7.93 -30.05
N SER A 66 -8.82 7.51 -29.51
CA SER A 66 -9.97 7.06 -30.29
C SER A 66 -11.11 8.08 -30.39
N SER A 67 -11.08 9.16 -29.60
CA SER A 67 -12.04 10.26 -29.71
C SER A 67 -11.55 11.36 -30.65
N ASP A 68 -12.25 11.59 -31.77
CA ASP A 68 -12.02 12.68 -32.73
C ASP A 68 -11.67 14.00 -32.02
N GLU A 69 -10.46 14.50 -32.27
CA GLU A 69 -9.77 15.81 -32.06
C GLU A 69 -10.36 16.93 -31.15
N THR A 70 -11.44 16.70 -30.41
CA THR A 70 -12.30 17.77 -29.86
C THR A 70 -12.26 17.84 -28.32
N SER A 71 -11.57 16.92 -27.64
CA SER A 71 -11.53 16.89 -26.17
C SER A 71 -10.14 17.23 -25.59
N ASN A 72 -9.62 18.44 -25.82
CA ASN A 72 -8.52 19.09 -25.07
C ASN A 72 -7.26 18.25 -24.70
N GLY A 73 -7.02 17.08 -25.29
CA GLY A 73 -5.82 16.24 -25.14
C GLY A 73 -5.44 15.78 -23.72
N ARG A 74 -6.23 16.01 -22.67
CA ARG A 74 -5.81 15.80 -21.28
C ARG A 74 -6.46 14.59 -20.62
N ILE A 75 -5.63 13.71 -20.05
CA ILE A 75 -6.07 12.62 -19.18
C ILE A 75 -6.75 13.22 -17.95
N LYS A 76 -7.99 12.81 -17.69
CA LYS A 76 -8.74 13.24 -16.50
C LYS A 76 -8.19 12.54 -15.27
N THR A 77 -8.13 13.27 -14.15
CA THR A 77 -7.82 12.68 -12.85
C THR A 77 -8.93 11.73 -12.42
N ALA A 78 -8.56 10.57 -11.87
CA ALA A 78 -9.51 9.65 -11.27
C ALA A 78 -10.35 10.36 -10.20
N SER A 79 -11.66 10.12 -10.22
CA SER A 79 -12.56 10.68 -9.22
C SER A 79 -12.27 10.06 -7.85
N LYS A 80 -12.68 10.74 -6.77
CA LYS A 80 -12.57 10.18 -5.41
C LYS A 80 -13.28 8.83 -5.29
N GLN A 81 -14.41 8.65 -5.99
CA GLN A 81 -15.16 7.40 -5.97
C GLN A 81 -14.34 6.26 -6.58
N ILE A 82 -13.72 6.49 -7.74
CA ILE A 82 -12.85 5.49 -8.39
C ILE A 82 -11.70 5.07 -7.46
N VAL A 83 -11.06 6.04 -6.80
CA VAL A 83 -9.98 5.75 -5.85
C VAL A 83 -10.50 4.96 -4.64
N LEU A 84 -11.68 5.27 -4.13
CA LEU A 84 -12.31 4.51 -3.04
C LEU A 84 -12.61 3.07 -3.47
N ASP A 85 -13.10 2.87 -4.70
CA ASP A 85 -13.37 1.53 -5.23
C ASP A 85 -12.07 0.70 -5.31
N TRP A 86 -10.96 1.30 -5.74
CA TRP A 86 -9.65 0.63 -5.72
C TRP A 86 -9.20 0.25 -4.30
N VAL A 87 -9.41 1.12 -3.32
CA VAL A 87 -9.06 0.84 -1.91
C VAL A 87 -9.92 -0.29 -1.36
N ILE A 88 -11.23 -0.29 -1.63
CA ILE A 88 -12.14 -1.36 -1.20
C ILE A 88 -11.70 -2.69 -1.79
N ASN A 89 -11.44 -2.74 -3.10
CA ASN A 89 -11.01 -3.96 -3.77
C ASN A 89 -9.64 -4.44 -3.26
N ALA A 90 -8.69 -3.54 -3.01
CA ALA A 90 -7.40 -3.87 -2.39
C ALA A 90 -7.56 -4.48 -0.98
N MET A 91 -8.55 -4.02 -0.22
CA MET A 91 -8.85 -4.59 1.09
C MET A 91 -9.54 -5.95 0.99
N ASP A 92 -10.33 -6.19 -0.06
CA ASP A 92 -10.96 -7.48 -0.30
C ASP A 92 -9.92 -8.55 -0.68
N THR A 93 -8.93 -8.22 -1.52
CA THR A 93 -7.83 -9.16 -1.83
C THR A 93 -6.99 -9.51 -0.58
N LEU A 94 -6.83 -8.58 0.36
CA LEU A 94 -6.17 -8.86 1.64
C LEU A 94 -6.92 -9.90 2.48
N LYS A 95 -8.25 -10.00 2.39
CA LYS A 95 -9.04 -10.99 3.14
C LYS A 95 -8.66 -12.41 2.74
N GLU A 96 -8.31 -12.61 1.48
CA GLU A 96 -7.83 -13.88 0.92
C GLU A 96 -6.41 -14.20 1.42
N LYS A 97 -5.61 -13.17 1.70
CA LYS A 97 -4.22 -13.27 2.21
C LYS A 97 -4.13 -13.39 3.74
N ARG A 98 -5.11 -14.03 4.40
CA ARG A 98 -5.16 -14.18 5.88
C ARG A 98 -3.89 -14.80 6.48
N ALA A 99 -3.30 -15.79 5.81
CA ALA A 99 -2.09 -16.46 6.30
C ALA A 99 -0.91 -15.48 6.43
N MET A 100 -0.74 -14.59 5.44
CA MET A 100 0.27 -13.53 5.47
C MET A 100 0.01 -12.54 6.61
N ILE A 101 -1.24 -12.13 6.83
CA ILE A 101 -1.61 -11.25 7.94
C ILE A 101 -1.24 -11.90 9.28
N VAL A 102 -1.61 -13.16 9.52
CA VAL A 102 -1.26 -13.84 10.78
C VAL A 102 0.25 -13.92 10.95
N LYS A 103 0.96 -14.24 9.88
CA LYS A 103 2.42 -14.38 9.89
C LYS A 103 3.13 -13.06 10.18
N SER A 104 2.67 -11.94 9.65
CA SER A 104 3.31 -10.64 9.90
C SER A 104 3.24 -10.23 11.37
N PHE A 105 2.18 -10.60 12.08
CA PHE A 105 2.11 -10.45 13.54
C PHE A 105 3.10 -11.35 14.28
N LYS A 106 3.41 -12.55 13.78
CA LYS A 106 4.46 -13.41 14.36
C LYS A 106 5.87 -12.87 14.08
N VAL A 107 6.12 -12.42 12.85
CA VAL A 107 7.40 -11.79 12.45
C VAL A 107 7.70 -10.54 13.27
N CYS A 108 6.67 -9.74 13.58
CA CYS A 108 6.79 -8.57 14.47
C CYS A 108 6.92 -8.94 15.96
N GLY A 109 6.85 -10.23 16.32
CA GLY A 109 6.91 -10.69 17.71
C GLY A 109 5.66 -10.35 18.55
N ILE A 110 4.53 -10.05 17.91
CA ILE A 110 3.30 -9.62 18.60
C ILE A 110 2.43 -10.80 19.02
N SER A 111 2.32 -11.82 18.16
CA SER A 111 1.43 -12.98 18.38
C SER A 111 2.17 -14.30 18.60
N VAL A 112 3.43 -14.23 19.02
CA VAL A 112 4.26 -15.40 19.31
C VAL A 112 3.92 -16.01 20.67
N ASN A 113 4.11 -17.33 20.80
CA ASN A 113 3.93 -18.04 22.06
C ASN A 113 4.90 -17.54 23.15
N LEU A 114 4.37 -17.24 24.34
CA LEU A 114 5.13 -16.79 25.51
C LEU A 114 6.17 -17.81 26.00
N SER A 115 6.00 -19.09 25.69
CA SER A 115 6.98 -20.14 26.01
C SER A 115 8.30 -20.00 25.22
N GLY A 116 8.32 -19.17 24.19
CA GLY A 116 9.47 -18.99 23.30
C GLY A 116 9.57 -20.04 22.18
N SER A 117 8.62 -20.98 22.09
CA SER A 117 8.61 -22.02 21.04
C SER A 117 8.55 -21.46 19.62
N GLU A 118 8.11 -20.21 19.45
CA GLU A 118 7.96 -19.54 18.16
C GLU A 118 8.98 -18.42 17.92
N ASN A 119 10.01 -18.30 18.78
CA ASN A 119 11.01 -17.23 18.67
C ASN A 119 11.77 -17.24 17.32
N ALA A 120 11.90 -18.41 16.69
CA ALA A 120 12.50 -18.55 15.36
C ALA A 120 11.72 -17.84 14.22
N LEU A 121 10.46 -17.46 14.48
CA LEU A 121 9.64 -16.73 13.50
C LEU A 121 9.84 -15.22 13.58
N ILE A 122 10.37 -14.71 14.69
CA ILE A 122 10.57 -13.27 14.92
C ILE A 122 11.63 -12.77 13.94
N ARG A 123 11.32 -11.72 13.17
CA ARG A 123 12.20 -11.15 12.12
C ARG A 123 12.58 -12.12 11.01
N ASN A 124 11.85 -13.22 10.85
CA ASN A 124 12.01 -14.13 9.72
C ASN A 124 10.93 -13.84 8.67
N ASP A 125 11.19 -12.86 7.81
CA ASP A 125 10.29 -12.36 6.75
C ASP A 125 10.50 -13.05 5.40
N ASN A 126 11.45 -13.97 5.29
CA ASN A 126 11.80 -14.69 4.05
C ASN A 126 10.57 -15.28 3.33
N GLU A 127 9.63 -15.82 4.09
CA GLU A 127 8.43 -16.46 3.57
C GLU A 127 7.20 -15.51 3.52
N LEU A 128 7.35 -14.20 3.78
CA LEU A 128 6.30 -13.21 3.52
C LEU A 128 6.37 -12.73 2.07
N ASN A 129 7.58 -12.60 1.51
CA ASN A 129 7.81 -12.16 0.13
C ASN A 129 7.29 -13.16 -0.91
N THR A 130 7.27 -14.46 -0.59
CA THR A 130 6.80 -15.52 -1.50
C THR A 130 5.29 -15.72 -1.49
N MET A 131 4.58 -15.10 -0.54
CA MET A 131 3.10 -15.14 -0.45
C MET A 131 2.44 -13.97 -1.19
N ASP A 132 3.26 -13.05 -1.71
CA ASP A 132 2.88 -11.95 -2.61
C ASP A 132 3.13 -12.35 -4.07
N ASP A 133 2.58 -13.49 -4.50
CA ASP A 133 2.66 -13.97 -5.90
C ASP A 133 1.67 -13.22 -6.81
N ASP A 134 1.59 -11.90 -6.66
CA ASP A 134 1.20 -11.04 -7.77
C ASP A 134 2.47 -10.85 -8.57
N SER A 135 2.51 -11.34 -9.81
CA SER A 135 3.65 -11.25 -10.70
C SER A 135 4.10 -9.79 -10.84
N ASP A 136 5.02 -9.38 -9.98
CA ASP A 136 5.74 -8.12 -10.04
C ASP A 136 6.58 -8.16 -11.32
N THR A 137 6.02 -7.75 -12.45
CA THR A 137 6.84 -6.99 -13.37
C THR A 137 7.16 -5.71 -12.62
N GLU A 138 8.35 -5.69 -12.01
CA GLU A 138 8.92 -4.53 -11.34
C GLU A 138 8.88 -3.36 -12.34
N PHE A 139 7.85 -2.50 -12.23
CA PHE A 139 7.75 -1.32 -13.05
C PHE A 139 8.81 -0.34 -12.53
N GLU A 140 9.95 -0.29 -13.23
CA GLU A 140 11.15 0.51 -12.93
C GLU A 140 10.93 2.03 -12.88
N GLY A 141 9.67 2.48 -12.88
CA GLY A 141 9.30 3.86 -13.11
C GLY A 141 9.24 4.14 -14.62
N PHE A 142 8.65 5.29 -14.95
CA PHE A 142 8.85 5.84 -16.28
C PHE A 142 10.31 6.25 -16.37
N SER A 143 11.01 5.78 -17.39
CA SER A 143 12.37 6.24 -17.61
C SER A 143 12.34 7.77 -17.83
N PRO A 144 13.44 8.49 -17.56
CA PRO A 144 13.54 9.90 -17.91
C PRO A 144 13.12 10.19 -19.36
N GLU A 145 13.35 9.24 -20.26
CA GLU A 145 12.96 9.29 -21.67
C GLU A 145 11.45 9.12 -21.88
N ASP A 146 10.77 8.29 -21.10
CA ASP A 146 9.30 8.15 -21.13
C ASP A 146 8.62 9.43 -20.64
N LEU A 147 9.14 10.02 -19.56
CA LEU A 147 8.68 11.31 -19.02
C LEU A 147 8.95 12.45 -19.99
N LYS A 148 10.12 12.46 -20.60
CA LYS A 148 10.50 13.44 -21.61
C LYS A 148 9.63 13.31 -22.86
N THR A 149 9.37 12.09 -23.33
CA THR A 149 8.47 11.84 -24.46
C THR A 149 7.04 12.30 -24.16
N ALA A 150 6.57 12.11 -22.93
CA ALA A 150 5.26 12.60 -22.50
C ALA A 150 5.23 14.14 -22.41
N MET A 151 6.31 14.78 -21.93
CA MET A 151 6.43 16.24 -21.86
C MET A 151 6.59 16.89 -23.24
N ASP A 152 7.40 16.30 -24.12
CA ASP A 152 7.63 16.82 -25.47
C ASP A 152 6.33 16.77 -26.30
N LYS A 153 5.54 15.69 -26.17
CA LYS A 153 4.19 15.61 -26.78
C LYS A 153 3.19 16.62 -26.23
N LEU A 154 3.37 17.06 -24.97
CA LEU A 154 2.56 18.11 -24.35
C LEU A 154 2.97 19.52 -24.80
N LEU A 155 4.19 19.69 -25.32
CA LEU A 155 4.73 20.98 -25.76
C LEU A 155 4.66 21.17 -27.27
N GLU A 156 4.56 20.09 -28.06
CA GLU A 156 4.33 20.13 -29.52
C GLU A 156 2.86 20.42 -29.90
N THR A 157 1.98 20.66 -28.92
CA THR A 157 0.54 20.97 -29.13
C THR A 157 0.19 22.45 -28.94
N GLU A 158 1.19 23.35 -28.89
CA GLU A 158 1.01 24.81 -29.08
C GLU A 158 1.30 25.22 -30.53
#